data_AF-A0A443SMZ6-F1
#
_entry.id   AF-A0A443SMZ6-F1
#
_cell.length_a   1.000
_cell.length_b   1.000
_cell.length_c   1.000
_cell.angle_alpha   90.00
_cell.angle_beta   90.00
_cell.angle_gamma   90.00
#
_symmetry.space_group_name_H-M   'P 1'
#
loop_
_entity.id
_entity.type
_entity.pdbx_description
1 polymer ?
#
loop_
_entity_poly.entity_id
_entity_poly.type
_entity_poly.pdbx_seq_one_letter_code
_entity_poly.pdbx_strand_id
1 'polypeptide(L)'
;RDTLRIREVVLFNAVVRWAEAYCLRHNKPNNAENQRKVLDRALYLIRIPLMTVEEFACDVAQSGILTDREVVNLFLYFIVNPKPSVQFPDSPRCCITGKEQVVCRFQRTESRWGYSGTSDRIRFVVDRRIFVVGFALYGSIHGPSDYECNLQIIHTGTGKVLASNDTSFSCDGSPNTFKVMFKTPVEILPNTNYTACATLKGSDSHYGTSGSRKVTVDLHGNGKVTFQFSYAAGCNNGTSVEDGQIPEIIFYT
;
A
#
# COMPACT_ATOMS: atom_id res chain seq x y z
N ARG A 1 -11.50 -1.32 1.27
CA ARG A 1 -10.38 -0.39 1.55
C ARG A 1 -9.52 -0.96 2.67
N ASP A 2 -8.25 -1.27 2.41
CA ASP A 2 -7.38 -1.89 3.42
C ASP A 2 -6.82 -0.92 4.45
N THR A 3 -6.82 0.36 4.13
CA THR A 3 -6.30 1.42 5.01
C THR A 3 -7.31 1.87 6.08
N LEU A 4 -8.42 1.14 6.27
CA LEU A 4 -9.52 1.58 7.14
C LEU A 4 -9.21 1.18 8.59
N ARG A 5 -9.08 2.17 9.49
CA ARG A 5 -8.73 1.96 10.90
C ARG A 5 -9.97 1.80 11.76
N ILE A 6 -10.53 0.59 11.77
CA ILE A 6 -11.73 0.27 12.55
C ILE A 6 -11.69 -1.22 12.93
N ARG A 7 -12.24 -1.58 14.09
CA ARG A 7 -12.52 -2.99 14.39
C ARG A 7 -13.60 -3.50 13.45
N GLU A 8 -13.46 -4.72 12.95
CA GLU A 8 -14.43 -5.28 11.99
C GLU A 8 -15.84 -5.32 12.57
N VAL A 9 -16.00 -5.61 13.87
CA VAL A 9 -17.33 -5.57 14.52
C VAL A 9 -17.98 -4.18 14.48
N VAL A 10 -17.18 -3.13 14.68
CA VAL A 10 -17.67 -1.74 14.63
C VAL A 10 -18.00 -1.34 13.19
N LEU A 11 -17.20 -1.82 12.23
CA LEU A 11 -17.49 -1.64 10.80
C LEU A 11 -18.79 -2.33 10.41
N PHE A 12 -18.97 -3.59 10.82
CA PHE A 12 -20.19 -4.35 10.59
C PHE A 12 -21.40 -3.60 11.12
N ASN A 13 -21.38 -3.20 12.40
CA ASN A 13 -22.48 -2.46 13.01
C ASN A 13 -22.75 -1.10 12.31
N ALA A 14 -21.71 -0.42 11.82
CA ALA A 14 -21.89 0.80 11.03
C ALA A 14 -22.53 0.53 9.66
N VAL A 15 -22.17 -0.57 9.01
CA VAL A 15 -22.72 -1.01 7.73
C VAL A 15 -24.19 -1.44 7.88
N VAL A 16 -24.54 -2.15 8.96
CA VAL A 16 -25.93 -2.51 9.27
C VAL A 16 -26.79 -1.26 9.49
N ARG A 17 -26.34 -0.32 10.32
CA ARG A 17 -27.04 0.96 10.53
C ARG A 17 -27.25 1.74 9.23
N TRP A 18 -26.26 1.70 8.33
CA TRP A 18 -26.39 2.33 7.02
C TRP A 18 -27.47 1.63 6.16
N ALA A 19 -27.51 0.30 6.17
CA ALA A 19 -28.52 -0.47 5.44
C ALA A 19 -29.94 -0.20 5.97
N GLU A 20 -30.12 -0.12 7.29
CA GLU A 20 -31.37 0.27 7.94
C GLU A 20 -31.85 1.65 7.46
N ALA A 21 -30.97 2.65 7.52
CA ALA A 21 -31.27 4.00 7.07
C ALA A 21 -31.59 4.05 5.56
N TYR A 22 -30.89 3.25 4.75
CA TYR A 22 -31.17 3.13 3.32
C TYR A 22 -32.55 2.53 3.05
N CYS A 23 -32.93 1.47 3.75
CA CYS A 23 -34.24 0.84 3.64
C CYS A 23 -35.36 1.84 3.98
N LEU A 24 -35.22 2.56 5.10
CA LEU A 24 -36.18 3.59 5.52
C LEU A 24 -36.34 4.70 4.48
N ARG A 25 -35.22 5.21 3.94
CA ARG A 25 -35.23 6.28 2.92
C ARG A 25 -35.93 5.88 1.62
N HIS A 26 -35.93 4.60 1.28
CA HIS A 26 -36.50 4.07 0.03
C HIS A 26 -37.81 3.31 0.24
N ASN A 27 -38.50 3.51 1.36
CA ASN A 27 -39.77 2.86 1.69
C ASN A 27 -39.72 1.31 1.58
N LYS A 28 -38.57 0.71 1.91
CA LYS A 28 -38.44 -0.74 2.01
C LYS A 28 -38.64 -1.16 3.48
N PRO A 29 -39.35 -2.28 3.75
CA PRO A 29 -39.44 -2.82 5.11
C PRO A 29 -38.04 -3.03 5.70
N ASN A 30 -37.82 -2.49 6.90
CA ASN A 30 -36.53 -2.63 7.58
C ASN A 30 -36.43 -4.04 8.20
N ASN A 31 -36.02 -5.01 7.40
CA ASN A 31 -35.78 -6.38 7.82
C ASN A 31 -34.44 -6.89 7.26
N ALA A 32 -33.90 -7.95 7.87
CA ALA A 32 -32.57 -8.45 7.55
C ALA A 32 -32.43 -8.87 6.07
N GLU A 33 -33.49 -9.40 5.47
CA GLU A 33 -33.49 -9.79 4.05
C GLU A 33 -33.28 -8.57 3.14
N ASN A 34 -33.99 -7.47 3.39
CA ASN A 34 -33.84 -6.24 2.63
C ASN A 34 -32.50 -5.57 2.89
N GLN A 35 -32.04 -5.54 4.15
CA GLN A 35 -30.72 -5.02 4.49
C GLN A 35 -29.62 -5.79 3.75
N ARG A 36 -29.69 -7.13 3.75
CA ARG A 36 -28.76 -7.98 3.00
C ARG A 36 -28.78 -7.68 1.51
N LYS A 37 -29.96 -7.56 0.90
CA LYS A 37 -30.12 -7.22 -0.53
C LYS A 37 -29.52 -5.85 -0.87
N VAL A 38 -29.62 -4.89 0.03
CA VAL A 38 -29.04 -3.54 -0.16
C VAL A 38 -27.52 -3.56 -0.03
N LEU A 39 -26.99 -4.35 0.90
CA LEU A 39 -25.55 -4.49 1.09
C LEU A 39 -24.89 -5.27 -0.05
N ASP A 40 -25.55 -6.30 -0.58
CA ASP A 40 -25.10 -7.11 -1.71
C ASP A 40 -23.61 -7.49 -1.60
N ARG A 41 -22.79 -7.13 -2.58
CA ARG A 41 -21.35 -7.42 -2.61
C ARG A 41 -20.57 -6.77 -1.48
N ALA A 42 -21.04 -5.66 -0.92
CA ALA A 42 -20.33 -4.94 0.14
C ALA A 42 -20.28 -5.73 1.45
N LEU A 43 -21.29 -6.58 1.72
CA LEU A 43 -21.30 -7.47 2.89
C LEU A 43 -20.06 -8.38 2.91
N TYR A 44 -19.70 -8.92 1.75
CA TYR A 44 -18.57 -9.84 1.58
C TYR A 44 -17.19 -9.17 1.61
N LEU A 45 -17.13 -7.83 1.74
CA LEU A 45 -15.89 -7.09 1.94
C LEU A 45 -15.52 -6.91 3.42
N ILE A 46 -16.44 -7.27 4.33
CA ILE A 46 -16.23 -7.24 5.79
C ILE A 46 -15.42 -8.48 6.19
N ARG A 47 -14.44 -8.30 7.07
CA ARG A 47 -13.51 -9.37 7.46
C ARG A 47 -13.98 -10.04 8.73
N ILE A 48 -15.16 -10.65 8.67
CA ILE A 48 -15.78 -11.34 9.81
C ILE A 48 -14.82 -12.36 10.47
N PRO A 49 -14.01 -13.14 9.74
CA PRO A 49 -13.02 -14.05 10.33
C PRO A 49 -11.99 -13.42 11.28
N LEU A 50 -11.85 -12.08 11.26
CA LEU A 50 -10.94 -11.33 12.13
C LEU A 50 -11.61 -10.82 13.42
N MET A 51 -12.91 -11.02 13.59
CA MET A 51 -13.60 -10.74 14.83
C MET A 51 -13.29 -11.83 15.87
N THR A 52 -13.50 -11.54 17.14
CA THR A 52 -13.56 -12.58 18.18
C THR A 52 -14.82 -13.42 18.04
N VAL A 53 -14.82 -14.63 18.61
CA VAL A 53 -16.02 -15.51 18.61
C VAL A 53 -17.17 -14.82 19.33
N GLU A 54 -16.87 -14.11 20.40
CA GLU A 54 -17.83 -13.36 21.20
C GLU A 54 -18.46 -12.21 20.39
N GLU A 55 -17.64 -11.39 19.71
CA GLU A 55 -18.12 -10.33 18.82
C GLU A 55 -18.99 -10.90 17.68
N PHE A 56 -18.55 -12.00 17.07
CA PHE A 56 -19.33 -12.68 16.04
C PHE A 56 -20.67 -13.19 16.58
N ALA A 57 -20.66 -13.86 17.72
CA ALA A 57 -21.86 -14.46 18.31
C ALA A 57 -22.87 -13.43 18.79
N CYS A 58 -22.42 -12.28 19.31
CA CYS A 58 -23.28 -11.24 19.86
C CYS A 58 -23.83 -10.29 18.79
N ASP A 59 -22.99 -9.85 17.85
CA ASP A 59 -23.37 -8.83 16.87
C ASP A 59 -23.79 -9.46 15.52
N VAL A 60 -22.89 -10.26 14.92
CA VAL A 60 -23.03 -10.70 13.54
C VAL A 60 -24.07 -11.81 13.40
N ALA A 61 -23.95 -12.87 14.21
CA ALA A 61 -24.85 -14.03 14.15
C ALA A 61 -26.29 -13.68 14.53
N GLN A 62 -26.50 -12.74 15.46
CA GLN A 62 -27.83 -12.31 15.91
C GLN A 62 -28.51 -11.33 14.94
N SER A 63 -27.76 -10.72 14.02
CA SER A 63 -28.32 -9.72 13.08
C SER A 63 -29.33 -10.28 12.09
N GLY A 64 -29.31 -11.59 11.83
CA GLY A 64 -30.11 -12.24 10.78
C GLY A 64 -29.71 -11.86 9.35
N ILE A 65 -28.67 -11.03 9.16
CA ILE A 65 -28.20 -10.60 7.83
C ILE A 65 -27.46 -11.74 7.13
N LEU A 66 -26.68 -12.54 7.87
CA LEU A 66 -26.02 -13.72 7.33
C LEU A 66 -27.01 -14.88 7.21
N THR A 67 -26.83 -15.72 6.19
CA THR A 67 -27.58 -16.97 6.07
C THR A 67 -27.12 -17.97 7.11
N ASP A 68 -27.99 -18.89 7.54
CA ASP A 68 -27.64 -19.93 8.51
C ASP A 68 -26.40 -20.73 8.09
N ARG A 69 -26.26 -21.00 6.78
CA ARG A 69 -25.08 -21.66 6.21
C ARG A 69 -23.80 -20.85 6.40
N GLU A 70 -23.85 -19.54 6.19
CA GLU A 70 -22.70 -18.66 6.42
C GLU A 70 -22.36 -18.57 7.91
N VAL A 71 -23.36 -18.49 8.78
CA VAL A 71 -23.17 -18.46 10.24
C VAL A 71 -22.49 -19.74 10.72
N VAL A 72 -22.98 -20.91 10.29
CA VAL A 72 -22.38 -22.21 10.62
C VAL A 72 -20.95 -22.31 10.10
N ASN A 73 -20.70 -21.90 8.86
CA ASN A 73 -19.36 -21.95 8.27
C ASN A 73 -18.37 -21.04 9.02
N LEU A 74 -18.79 -19.84 9.43
CA LEU A 74 -17.97 -18.92 10.21
C LEU A 74 -17.73 -19.45 11.63
N PHE A 75 -18.75 -20.05 12.25
CA PHE A 75 -18.58 -20.69 13.56
C PHE A 75 -17.55 -21.82 13.51
N LEU A 76 -17.62 -22.68 12.49
CA LEU A 76 -16.59 -23.70 12.24
C LEU A 76 -15.21 -23.06 12.02
N TYR A 77 -15.13 -21.98 11.23
CA TYR A 77 -13.88 -21.25 10.98
C TYR A 77 -13.17 -20.82 12.27
N PHE A 78 -13.91 -20.38 13.29
CA PHE A 78 -13.32 -19.93 14.55
C PHE A 78 -12.79 -21.06 15.44
N ILE A 79 -13.34 -22.27 15.32
CA ILE A 79 -13.12 -23.36 16.29
C ILE A 79 -12.21 -24.45 15.75
N VAL A 80 -12.36 -24.82 14.48
CA VAL A 80 -11.72 -26.02 13.94
C VAL A 80 -10.38 -25.72 13.28
N ASN A 81 -9.47 -26.71 13.33
CA ASN A 81 -8.16 -26.67 12.67
C ASN A 81 -7.93 -28.00 11.92
N PRO A 82 -7.68 -28.00 10.60
CA PRO A 82 -7.47 -26.85 9.72
C PRO A 82 -8.73 -26.00 9.52
N LYS A 83 -8.54 -24.69 9.39
CA LYS A 83 -9.64 -23.75 9.18
C LYS A 83 -10.31 -23.99 7.82
N PRO A 84 -11.65 -24.12 7.75
CA PRO A 84 -12.38 -24.25 6.50
C PRO A 84 -12.27 -22.97 5.65
N SER A 85 -12.47 -23.11 4.33
CA SER A 85 -12.59 -21.96 3.44
C SER A 85 -13.94 -21.26 3.64
N VAL A 86 -13.93 -19.93 3.70
CA VAL A 86 -15.11 -19.08 3.85
C VAL A 86 -15.11 -17.95 2.81
N GLN A 87 -16.28 -17.37 2.54
CA GLN A 87 -16.44 -16.31 1.54
C GLN A 87 -15.95 -14.92 2.00
N PHE A 88 -15.53 -14.81 3.26
CA PHE A 88 -15.10 -13.55 3.86
C PHE A 88 -13.58 -13.50 3.92
N PRO A 89 -12.94 -12.34 3.66
CA PRO A 89 -11.50 -12.21 3.77
C PRO A 89 -11.05 -12.41 5.23
N ASP A 90 -9.98 -13.18 5.41
CA ASP A 90 -9.41 -13.51 6.71
C ASP A 90 -8.02 -12.93 6.95
N SER A 91 -7.54 -12.12 6.00
CA SER A 91 -6.29 -11.38 6.13
C SER A 91 -6.55 -10.01 6.77
N PRO A 92 -5.84 -9.64 7.85
CA PRO A 92 -5.94 -8.32 8.48
C PRO A 92 -5.92 -7.16 7.49
N ARG A 93 -6.73 -6.12 7.77
CA ARG A 93 -6.51 -4.80 7.15
C ARG A 93 -5.04 -4.44 7.35
N CYS A 94 -4.37 -3.99 6.29
CA CYS A 94 -3.05 -3.41 6.42
C CYS A 94 -3.25 -2.06 7.12
N CYS A 95 -3.35 -2.11 8.44
CA CYS A 95 -3.50 -0.98 9.33
C CYS A 95 -2.18 -0.22 9.30
N ILE A 96 -1.95 0.53 8.24
CA ILE A 96 -0.84 1.47 8.22
C ILE A 96 -1.21 2.58 9.20
N THR A 97 -0.69 2.49 10.42
CA THR A 97 -0.80 3.54 11.43
C THR A 97 0.25 4.60 11.17
N GLY A 98 -0.06 5.86 11.45
CA GLY A 98 0.89 6.97 11.34
C GLY A 98 0.61 7.92 10.17
N LYS A 99 1.38 9.00 10.13
CA LYS A 99 1.36 10.00 9.04
C LYS A 99 2.29 9.51 7.93
N GLU A 100 1.87 9.65 6.68
CA GLU A 100 2.75 9.40 5.54
C GLU A 100 4.05 10.20 5.68
N GLN A 101 5.16 9.50 5.52
CA GLN A 101 6.50 10.08 5.54
C GLN A 101 7.15 9.90 4.18
N VAL A 102 8.08 10.81 3.89
CA VAL A 102 8.86 10.78 2.66
C VAL A 102 10.32 10.96 3.04
N VAL A 103 11.17 10.08 2.53
CA VAL A 103 12.61 10.33 2.50
C VAL A 103 12.97 10.79 1.10
N CYS A 104 13.57 11.98 0.97
CA CYS A 104 14.14 12.47 -0.27
C CYS A 104 15.66 12.37 -0.19
N ARG A 105 16.28 11.75 -1.19
CA ARG A 105 17.72 11.46 -1.18
C ARG A 105 18.58 12.48 -1.92
N PHE A 106 17.98 13.39 -2.69
CA PHE A 106 18.69 14.39 -3.50
C PHE A 106 18.49 15.80 -2.97
N GLN A 107 19.48 16.65 -3.19
CA GLN A 107 19.42 18.07 -2.78
C GLN A 107 19.15 19.00 -3.96
N ARG A 108 19.32 18.51 -5.19
CA ARG A 108 19.19 19.28 -6.43
C ARG A 108 18.50 18.43 -7.49
N THR A 109 17.90 19.11 -8.46
CA THR A 109 17.25 18.52 -9.62
C THR A 109 17.86 19.13 -10.88
N GLU A 110 18.19 18.29 -11.85
CA GLU A 110 18.82 18.65 -13.13
C GLU A 110 18.12 17.93 -14.29
N SER A 111 18.60 18.18 -15.53
CA SER A 111 18.16 17.50 -16.76
C SER A 111 19.38 17.12 -17.61
N ARG A 112 19.37 16.06 -18.43
CA ARG A 112 18.30 15.17 -18.91
C ARG A 112 18.60 13.71 -18.51
N TRP A 113 17.57 12.92 -18.17
CA TRP A 113 17.67 11.47 -17.91
C TRP A 113 16.81 10.65 -18.86
N GLY A 114 17.42 9.68 -19.53
CA GLY A 114 16.80 8.93 -20.63
C GLY A 114 16.44 7.49 -20.28
N TYR A 115 15.57 6.90 -21.09
CA TYR A 115 15.01 5.56 -20.87
C TYR A 115 15.13 4.70 -22.13
N SER A 116 15.78 3.53 -21.99
CA SER A 116 15.94 2.52 -23.06
C SER A 116 15.44 1.14 -22.65
N GLY A 117 14.64 1.07 -21.57
CA GLY A 117 14.10 -0.17 -21.00
C GLY A 117 14.93 -0.76 -19.85
N THR A 118 16.08 -0.15 -19.52
CA THR A 118 16.85 -0.52 -18.32
C THR A 118 16.21 0.09 -17.06
N SER A 119 16.11 -0.69 -15.99
CA SER A 119 15.53 -0.22 -14.71
C SER A 119 16.48 0.70 -13.97
N ASP A 120 15.97 1.79 -13.41
CA ASP A 120 16.66 2.60 -12.40
C ASP A 120 16.61 1.89 -11.06
N ARG A 121 17.76 1.75 -10.38
CA ARG A 121 17.88 0.92 -9.17
C ARG A 121 18.75 1.54 -8.10
N ILE A 122 18.28 1.50 -6.86
CA ILE A 122 19.05 1.94 -5.69
C ILE A 122 18.83 0.98 -4.51
N ARG A 123 19.90 0.65 -3.78
CA ARG A 123 19.79 -0.15 -2.56
C ARG A 123 19.55 0.76 -1.37
N PHE A 124 18.78 0.28 -0.41
CA PHE A 124 18.56 0.98 0.84
C PHE A 124 18.48 0.01 2.03
N VAL A 125 18.84 0.54 3.19
CA VAL A 125 18.68 -0.08 4.52
C VAL A 125 18.04 0.97 5.42
N VAL A 126 17.21 0.53 6.37
CA VAL A 126 16.61 1.38 7.40
C VAL A 126 17.01 0.90 8.79
N ASP A 127 17.06 1.81 9.75
CA ASP A 127 17.38 1.49 11.16
C ASP A 127 16.17 1.01 11.97
N ARG A 128 14.96 1.19 11.45
CA ARG A 128 13.69 0.79 12.07
C ARG A 128 12.75 0.15 11.05
N ARG A 129 11.87 -0.75 11.53
CA ARG A 129 10.79 -1.32 10.72
C ARG A 129 9.91 -0.20 10.16
N ILE A 130 9.64 -0.26 8.86
CA ILE A 130 8.73 0.65 8.15
C ILE A 130 7.87 -0.14 7.15
N PHE A 131 6.85 0.53 6.61
CA PHE A 131 6.04 0.03 5.52
C PHE A 131 6.14 0.98 4.33
N VAL A 132 6.83 0.56 3.27
CA VAL A 132 6.94 1.33 2.03
C VAL A 132 5.68 1.15 1.21
N VAL A 133 5.11 2.25 0.75
CA VAL A 133 3.84 2.26 -0.01
C VAL A 133 4.02 2.68 -1.47
N GLY A 134 5.15 3.31 -1.81
CA GLY A 134 5.43 3.78 -3.16
C GLY A 134 6.74 4.54 -3.25
N PHE A 135 7.04 5.00 -4.46
CA PHE A 135 8.12 5.93 -4.75
C PHE A 135 7.55 7.22 -5.32
N ALA A 136 8.28 8.32 -5.22
CA ALA A 136 8.05 9.44 -6.12
C ALA A 136 9.17 9.47 -7.16
N LEU A 137 8.82 9.72 -8.42
CA LEU A 137 9.72 9.66 -9.57
C LEU A 137 9.76 11.03 -10.27
N TYR A 138 10.88 11.39 -10.90
CA TYR A 138 10.90 12.58 -11.75
C TYR A 138 10.19 12.33 -13.09
N GLY A 139 9.52 13.36 -13.59
CA GLY A 139 8.80 13.35 -14.87
C GLY A 139 9.49 14.15 -15.98
N SER A 140 8.78 14.30 -17.10
CA SER A 140 9.25 14.85 -18.37
C SER A 140 9.87 16.24 -18.25
N ILE A 141 10.90 16.53 -19.07
CA ILE A 141 11.43 17.89 -19.26
C ILE A 141 10.75 18.65 -20.42
N HIS A 142 9.87 17.99 -21.17
CA HIS A 142 9.26 18.51 -22.39
C HIS A 142 7.82 18.99 -22.20
N GLY A 143 7.35 19.08 -20.96
CA GLY A 143 5.96 19.42 -20.64
C GLY A 143 5.14 18.19 -20.21
N PRO A 144 3.81 18.33 -20.15
CA PRO A 144 2.93 17.27 -19.67
C PRO A 144 3.07 15.98 -20.47
N SER A 145 3.20 14.85 -19.80
CA SER A 145 3.38 13.54 -20.42
C SER A 145 3.03 12.41 -19.46
N ASP A 146 2.67 11.27 -20.03
CA ASP A 146 2.43 10.02 -19.30
C ASP A 146 3.65 9.10 -19.40
N TYR A 147 3.98 8.44 -18.30
CA TYR A 147 4.97 7.37 -18.25
C TYR A 147 4.29 6.05 -17.93
N GLU A 148 4.64 4.99 -18.67
CA GLU A 148 4.46 3.64 -18.17
C GLU A 148 5.62 3.31 -17.25
N CYS A 149 5.34 2.62 -16.14
CA CYS A 149 6.38 2.20 -15.22
C CYS A 149 6.09 0.86 -14.54
N ASN A 150 7.16 0.12 -14.26
CA ASN A 150 7.12 -1.03 -13.36
C ASN A 150 7.92 -0.69 -12.11
N LEU A 151 7.26 -0.71 -10.95
CA LEU A 151 7.92 -0.55 -9.65
C LEU A 151 8.20 -1.89 -9.02
N GLN A 152 9.36 -2.05 -8.37
CA GLN A 152 9.64 -3.23 -7.56
C GLN A 152 10.39 -2.88 -6.27
N ILE A 153 10.15 -3.68 -5.23
CA ILE A 153 11.05 -3.81 -4.08
C ILE A 153 11.55 -5.25 -4.04
N ILE A 154 12.86 -5.42 -4.01
CA ILE A 154 13.52 -6.72 -4.03
C ILE A 154 14.34 -6.87 -2.76
N HIS A 155 14.24 -8.02 -2.10
CA HIS A 155 15.15 -8.37 -1.01
C HIS A 155 16.55 -8.67 -1.59
N THR A 156 17.54 -7.80 -1.34
CA THR A 156 18.83 -7.83 -2.05
C THR A 156 19.58 -9.13 -1.84
N GLY A 157 19.52 -9.72 -0.64
CA GLY A 157 20.27 -10.94 -0.32
C GLY A 157 19.71 -12.22 -0.96
N THR A 158 18.41 -12.26 -1.27
CA THR A 158 17.75 -13.46 -1.82
C THR A 158 17.29 -13.28 -3.26
N GLY A 159 17.25 -12.05 -3.77
CA GLY A 159 16.68 -11.72 -5.08
C GLY A 159 15.15 -11.83 -5.13
N LYS A 160 14.47 -12.13 -4.01
CA LYS A 160 13.01 -12.26 -3.98
C LYS A 160 12.35 -10.90 -4.18
N VAL A 161 11.49 -10.81 -5.19
CA VAL A 161 10.59 -9.65 -5.39
C VAL A 161 9.53 -9.68 -4.29
N LEU A 162 9.48 -8.63 -3.47
CA LEU A 162 8.54 -8.49 -2.36
C LEU A 162 7.25 -7.77 -2.79
N ALA A 163 7.38 -6.85 -3.75
CA ALA A 163 6.26 -6.21 -4.41
C ALA A 163 6.63 -5.83 -5.83
N SER A 164 5.63 -5.85 -6.71
CA SER A 164 5.71 -5.36 -8.08
C SER A 164 4.41 -4.64 -8.43
N ASN A 165 4.49 -3.55 -9.18
CA ASN A 165 3.31 -2.91 -9.75
C ASN A 165 3.61 -2.34 -11.14
N ASP A 166 2.95 -2.90 -12.16
CA ASP A 166 2.90 -2.34 -13.52
C ASP A 166 1.79 -1.29 -13.55
N THR A 167 2.16 -0.04 -13.79
CA THR A 167 1.26 1.11 -13.68
C THR A 167 1.75 2.28 -14.53
N SER A 168 1.09 3.42 -14.44
CA SER A 168 1.48 4.65 -15.12
C SER A 168 1.31 5.85 -14.20
N PHE A 169 1.99 6.95 -14.53
CA PHE A 169 1.77 8.23 -13.89
C PHE A 169 1.87 9.36 -14.92
N SER A 170 1.11 10.42 -14.67
CA SER A 170 1.15 11.66 -15.45
C SER A 170 2.04 12.68 -14.73
N CYS A 171 2.80 13.44 -15.50
CA CYS A 171 3.57 14.58 -15.04
C CYS A 171 3.19 15.84 -15.81
N ASP A 172 3.52 17.01 -15.27
CA ASP A 172 3.18 18.31 -15.84
C ASP A 172 4.38 19.03 -16.51
N GLY A 173 5.55 18.41 -16.50
CA GLY A 173 6.80 18.99 -17.02
C GLY A 173 7.66 19.70 -15.97
N SER A 174 7.13 19.90 -14.76
CA SER A 174 7.87 20.55 -13.67
C SER A 174 8.97 19.64 -13.11
N PRO A 175 10.00 20.21 -12.45
CA PRO A 175 11.04 19.43 -11.77
C PRO A 175 10.56 18.75 -10.47
N ASN A 176 9.25 18.71 -10.23
CA ASN A 176 8.66 18.03 -9.08
C ASN A 176 8.73 16.51 -9.22
N THR A 177 8.45 15.82 -8.10
CA THR A 177 8.32 14.36 -8.05
C THR A 177 6.86 13.94 -8.11
N PHE A 178 6.58 12.81 -8.75
CA PHE A 178 5.24 12.28 -8.95
C PHE A 178 5.11 10.91 -8.28
N LYS A 179 4.13 10.79 -7.39
CA LYS A 179 3.95 9.58 -6.57
C LYS A 179 3.40 8.43 -7.41
N VAL A 180 4.02 7.27 -7.25
CA VAL A 180 3.61 6.01 -7.86
C VAL A 180 3.60 4.94 -6.77
N MET A 181 2.45 4.28 -6.61
CA MET A 181 2.18 3.46 -5.43
C MET A 181 2.23 1.96 -5.74
N PHE A 182 2.60 1.15 -4.76
CA PHE A 182 2.38 -0.29 -4.78
C PHE A 182 0.91 -0.62 -4.49
N LYS A 183 0.45 -1.80 -4.91
CA LYS A 183 -0.92 -2.28 -4.62
C LYS A 183 -1.15 -2.49 -3.12
N THR A 184 -0.10 -2.95 -2.44
CA THR A 184 -0.10 -3.20 -0.99
C THR A 184 1.20 -2.66 -0.38
N PRO A 185 1.16 -2.20 0.88
CA PRO A 185 2.37 -1.79 1.59
C PRO A 185 3.36 -2.94 1.73
N VAL A 186 4.63 -2.62 1.65
CA VAL A 186 5.74 -3.56 1.71
C VAL A 186 6.45 -3.39 3.04
N GLU A 187 6.47 -4.45 3.85
CA GLU A 187 7.21 -4.45 5.09
C GLU A 187 8.72 -4.46 4.82
N ILE A 188 9.41 -3.48 5.41
CA ILE A 188 10.85 -3.33 5.37
C ILE A 188 11.37 -3.49 6.80
N LEU A 189 12.21 -4.50 7.01
CA LEU A 189 12.80 -4.82 8.29
C LEU A 189 14.09 -4.00 8.50
N PRO A 190 14.39 -3.63 9.76
CA PRO A 190 15.61 -2.91 10.07
C PRO A 190 16.85 -3.72 9.69
N ASN A 191 17.92 -3.02 9.32
CA ASN A 191 19.24 -3.59 9.01
C ASN A 191 19.26 -4.66 7.90
N THR A 192 18.19 -4.72 7.09
CA THR A 192 18.07 -5.63 5.95
C THR A 192 18.21 -4.83 4.66
N ASN A 193 18.94 -5.37 3.68
CA ASN A 193 19.23 -4.68 2.43
C ASN A 193 18.16 -4.97 1.39
N TYR A 194 17.53 -3.92 0.88
CA TYR A 194 16.51 -3.97 -0.16
C TYR A 194 16.96 -3.18 -1.38
N THR A 195 16.48 -3.54 -2.56
CA THR A 195 16.68 -2.79 -3.80
C THR A 195 15.34 -2.23 -4.24
N ALA A 196 15.25 -0.90 -4.33
CA ALA A 196 14.16 -0.20 -4.99
C ALA A 196 14.46 -0.14 -6.49
N CYS A 197 13.47 -0.51 -7.31
CA CYS A 197 13.58 -0.51 -8.76
C CYS A 197 12.41 0.25 -9.38
N ALA A 198 12.68 1.05 -10.40
CA ALA A 198 11.68 1.69 -11.23
C ALA A 198 12.11 1.59 -12.70
N THR A 199 11.34 0.89 -13.52
CA THR A 199 11.58 0.80 -14.96
C THR A 199 10.58 1.69 -15.66
N LEU A 200 11.03 2.84 -16.17
CA LEU A 200 10.17 3.81 -16.84
C LEU A 200 10.25 3.66 -18.35
N LYS A 201 9.13 3.93 -19.02
CA LYS A 201 9.03 4.14 -20.46
C LYS A 201 8.29 5.45 -20.71
N GLY A 202 8.97 6.37 -21.40
CA GLY A 202 8.45 7.68 -21.73
C GLY A 202 9.55 8.57 -22.30
N SER A 203 9.24 9.86 -22.44
CA SER A 203 10.22 10.89 -22.82
C SER A 203 11.30 11.06 -21.76
N ASP A 204 12.31 11.88 -22.03
CA ASP A 204 13.33 12.13 -21.03
C ASP A 204 12.84 13.01 -19.89
N SER A 205 13.36 12.72 -18.71
CA SER A 205 12.92 13.35 -17.47
C SER A 205 14.00 14.24 -16.85
N HIS A 206 13.57 14.97 -15.83
CA HIS A 206 14.48 15.48 -14.81
C HIS A 206 15.14 14.32 -14.06
N TYR A 207 16.21 14.60 -13.33
CA TYR A 207 16.84 13.66 -12.39
C TYR A 207 17.42 14.39 -11.19
N GLY A 208 17.69 13.66 -10.13
CA GLY A 208 18.28 14.23 -8.92
C GLY A 208 19.80 14.18 -8.95
N THR A 209 20.42 15.16 -8.31
CA THR A 209 21.87 15.20 -8.09
C THR A 209 22.19 15.58 -6.65
N SER A 210 23.47 15.53 -6.29
CA SER A 210 23.94 15.80 -4.91
C SER A 210 23.28 14.85 -3.89
N GLY A 211 23.22 13.57 -4.27
CA GLY A 211 22.57 12.53 -3.50
C GLY A 211 23.28 12.22 -2.17
N SER A 212 22.47 11.95 -1.14
CA SER A 212 22.92 11.72 0.22
C SER A 212 22.92 10.23 0.55
N ARG A 213 24.09 9.69 0.90
CA ARG A 213 24.25 8.28 1.32
C ARG A 213 23.44 7.93 2.57
N LYS A 214 23.18 8.90 3.44
CA LYS A 214 22.42 8.73 4.68
C LYS A 214 21.46 9.89 4.85
N VAL A 215 20.19 9.60 5.07
CA VAL A 215 19.13 10.60 5.29
C VAL A 215 18.31 10.19 6.50
N THR A 216 18.15 11.10 7.45
CA THR A 216 17.33 10.87 8.65
C THR A 216 16.05 11.70 8.55
N VAL A 217 14.90 11.02 8.59
CA VAL A 217 13.58 11.64 8.62
C VAL A 217 13.14 11.75 10.08
N ASP A 218 12.79 12.97 10.51
CA ASP A 218 12.20 13.21 11.83
C ASP A 218 10.69 12.93 11.78
N LEU A 219 10.21 12.06 12.66
CA LEU A 219 8.80 11.65 12.71
C LEU A 219 7.95 12.54 13.63
N HIS A 220 8.45 13.73 13.98
CA HIS A 220 7.76 14.73 14.79
C HIS A 220 7.16 14.14 16.09
N GLY A 221 8.04 13.72 17.01
CA GLY A 221 7.65 13.17 18.31
C GLY A 221 7.58 11.64 18.37
N ASN A 222 7.57 10.95 17.21
CA ASN A 222 7.60 9.48 17.14
C ASN A 222 9.00 8.89 16.89
N GLY A 223 10.03 9.69 17.15
CA GLY A 223 11.43 9.34 16.92
C GLY A 223 11.90 9.71 15.52
N LYS A 224 12.88 8.99 15.01
CA LYS A 224 13.49 9.22 13.70
C LYS A 224 13.62 7.89 12.96
N VAL A 225 13.65 7.95 11.63
CA VAL A 225 14.03 6.81 10.77
C VAL A 225 15.18 7.24 9.91
N THR A 226 16.23 6.44 9.88
CA THR A 226 17.40 6.70 9.06
C THR A 226 17.48 5.72 7.92
N PHE A 227 17.52 6.26 6.71
CA PHE A 227 17.80 5.53 5.48
C PHE A 227 19.28 5.62 5.17
N GLN A 228 19.87 4.49 4.77
CA GLN A 228 21.19 4.43 4.20
C GLN A 228 21.10 3.88 2.77
N PHE A 229 21.45 4.70 1.80
CA PHE A 229 21.45 4.36 0.38
C PHE A 229 22.80 3.81 -0.05
N SER A 230 22.80 2.83 -0.94
CA SER A 230 24.00 2.25 -1.51
C SER A 230 23.80 1.88 -2.97
N TYR A 231 24.91 1.80 -3.70
CA TYR A 231 24.91 1.52 -5.13
C TYR A 231 24.34 0.13 -5.43
N ALA A 232 23.44 0.04 -6.41
CA ALA A 232 22.94 -1.21 -6.96
C ALA A 232 23.75 -1.55 -8.22
N ALA A 233 24.72 -2.46 -8.12
CA ALA A 233 25.54 -2.83 -9.28
C ALA A 233 24.73 -3.51 -10.41
N GLY A 234 25.11 -3.24 -11.66
CA GLY A 234 24.52 -3.84 -12.86
C GLY A 234 23.48 -2.94 -13.54
N CYS A 235 22.38 -3.54 -14.02
CA CYS A 235 21.32 -2.87 -14.79
C CYS A 235 20.54 -1.83 -13.95
N ASN A 236 21.11 -0.66 -13.72
CA ASN A 236 20.57 0.43 -12.87
C ASN A 236 20.28 1.73 -13.64
N ASN A 237 20.37 1.69 -14.98
CA ASN A 237 20.16 2.83 -15.89
C ASN A 237 21.02 4.08 -15.54
N GLY A 238 22.16 3.89 -14.86
CA GLY A 238 23.03 4.97 -14.41
C GLY A 238 22.69 5.53 -13.02
N THR A 239 21.55 5.14 -12.43
CA THR A 239 21.15 5.60 -11.10
C THR A 239 22.17 5.14 -10.04
N SER A 240 22.65 6.10 -9.25
CA SER A 240 23.67 5.92 -8.22
C SER A 240 23.20 6.52 -6.89
N VAL A 241 24.07 6.52 -5.88
CA VAL A 241 23.77 7.21 -4.61
C VAL A 241 23.74 8.71 -4.84
N GLU A 242 24.57 9.20 -5.74
CA GLU A 242 24.84 10.61 -6.02
C GLU A 242 23.85 11.21 -7.02
N ASP A 243 23.39 10.43 -8.01
CA ASP A 243 22.59 10.93 -9.14
C ASP A 243 21.52 9.94 -9.62
N GLY A 244 20.47 10.44 -10.28
CA GLY A 244 19.53 9.64 -11.07
C GLY A 244 18.07 9.68 -10.59
N GLN A 245 17.37 8.56 -10.75
CA GLN A 245 15.94 8.40 -10.47
C GLN A 245 15.65 7.86 -9.05
N ILE A 246 14.37 7.66 -8.74
CA ILE A 246 13.88 7.27 -7.41
C ILE A 246 14.35 8.30 -6.36
N PRO A 247 13.97 9.59 -6.51
CA PRO A 247 14.31 10.62 -5.55
C PRO A 247 13.72 10.35 -4.16
N GLU A 248 12.53 9.75 -4.11
CA GLU A 248 11.78 9.63 -2.88
C GLU A 248 11.22 8.23 -2.63
N ILE A 249 11.30 7.78 -1.37
CA ILE A 249 10.59 6.60 -0.87
C ILE A 249 9.49 7.05 0.08
N ILE A 250 8.26 6.62 -0.19
CA ILE A 250 7.06 6.98 0.58
C ILE A 250 6.75 5.84 1.54
N PHE A 251 6.64 6.14 2.83
CA PHE A 251 6.53 5.10 3.85
C PHE A 251 5.73 5.53 5.08
N TYR A 252 5.46 4.56 5.95
CA TYR A 252 4.86 4.72 7.27
C TYR A 252 5.63 3.90 8.31
N THR A 253 5.42 4.19 9.59
CA THR A 253 6.14 3.62 10.74
C THR A 253 5.22 3.02 11.77
#